data_AF-A0AAU7XRH2-F1
#
_entry.id   AF-A0AAU7XRH2-F1
#
_cell.length_a   1.000
_cell.length_b   1.000
_cell.length_c   1.000
_cell.angle_alpha   90.00
_cell.angle_beta   90.00
_cell.angle_gamma   90.00
#
_symmetry.space_group_name_H-M   'P 1'
#
loop_
_entity.id
_entity.type
_entity.pdbx_description
1 polymer ?
#
loop_
_entity_poly.entity_id
_entity_poly.type
_entity_poly.pdbx_seq_one_letter_code
_entity_poly.pdbx_strand_id
1 'polypeptide(L)' 'MLEECKAHNVDFREGDFSNSNFTYSDLSGCFFVNTNLTGADFSEASDYNIDIYRNIIKKAKFSRFEAVRLLDSLEIELVD' A
#
# COMPACT_ATOMS: atom_id res chain seq x y z
N MET A 1 -12.28 -1.62 -3.97
CA MET A 1 -12.78 -1.20 -2.65
C MET A 1 -12.73 0.32 -2.53
N LEU A 2 -11.63 0.95 -2.91
CA LEU A 2 -11.53 2.40 -3.12
C LEU A 2 -10.82 2.60 -4.46
N GLU A 3 -11.50 3.17 -5.44
CA GLU A 3 -10.94 3.38 -6.79
C GLU A 3 -11.15 4.84 -7.15
N GLU A 4 -10.10 5.50 -7.66
CA GLU A 4 -10.12 6.93 -7.98
C GLU A 4 -10.58 7.81 -6.81
N CYS A 5 -10.18 7.43 -5.59
CA CYS A 5 -10.64 8.06 -4.35
C CYS A 5 -9.53 8.88 -3.68
N LYS A 6 -9.91 9.96 -2.98
CA LYS A 6 -9.06 10.58 -1.96
C LYS A 6 -9.42 10.00 -0.60
N ALA A 7 -8.70 8.99 -0.17
CA ALA A 7 -8.92 8.30 1.09
C ALA A 7 -7.77 8.67 2.04
N HIS A 8 -8.02 9.67 2.88
CA HIS A 8 -7.01 10.19 3.79
C HIS A 8 -7.26 9.71 5.21
N ASN A 9 -6.19 9.33 5.92
CA ASN A 9 -6.24 8.93 7.33
C ASN A 9 -7.22 7.78 7.63
N VAL A 10 -7.46 6.90 6.66
CA VAL A 10 -8.32 5.73 6.83
C VAL A 10 -7.56 4.64 7.57
N ASP A 11 -8.23 3.98 8.50
CA ASP A 11 -7.67 2.88 9.28
C ASP A 11 -7.97 1.53 8.62
N PHE A 12 -6.95 0.86 8.11
CA PHE A 12 -7.01 -0.47 7.49
C PHE A 12 -6.31 -1.55 8.33
N ARG A 13 -5.99 -1.26 9.59
CA ARG A 13 -5.25 -2.20 10.44
C ARG A 13 -6.06 -3.47 10.70
N GLU A 14 -5.35 -4.60 10.79
CA GLU A 14 -5.90 -5.94 11.08
C GLU A 14 -6.96 -6.45 10.08
N GLY A 15 -7.17 -5.74 8.97
CA GLY A 15 -8.17 -6.10 7.95
C GLY A 15 -7.67 -7.14 6.94
N ASP A 16 -8.62 -7.85 6.32
CA ASP A 16 -8.38 -8.63 5.11
C ASP A 16 -8.89 -7.87 3.88
N PHE A 17 -7.95 -7.41 3.07
CA PHE A 17 -8.20 -6.75 1.79
C PHE A 17 -7.54 -7.51 0.64
N SER A 18 -7.43 -8.82 0.76
CA SER A 18 -6.93 -9.67 -0.33
C SER A 18 -7.74 -9.45 -1.61
N ASN A 19 -7.04 -9.30 -2.73
CA ASN A 19 -7.57 -8.99 -4.06
C ASN A 19 -8.38 -7.68 -4.14
N SER A 20 -8.24 -6.77 -3.17
CA SER A 20 -8.93 -5.49 -3.19
C SER A 20 -8.35 -4.55 -4.26
N ASN A 21 -9.23 -3.76 -4.86
CA ASN A 21 -8.83 -2.67 -5.76
C ASN A 21 -8.62 -1.35 -4.97
N PHE A 22 -7.42 -0.77 -5.08
CA PHE A 22 -7.01 0.54 -4.57
C PHE A 22 -6.53 1.48 -5.70
N THR A 23 -6.77 1.14 -6.96
CA THR A 23 -6.20 1.86 -8.11
C THR A 23 -6.56 3.33 -8.13
N TYR A 24 -5.63 4.16 -8.60
CA TYR A 24 -5.80 5.62 -8.77
C TYR A 24 -6.17 6.39 -7.48
N SER A 25 -6.01 5.78 -6.32
CA SER A 25 -6.40 6.39 -5.05
C SER A 25 -5.23 7.06 -4.35
N ASP A 26 -5.49 8.23 -3.78
CA ASP A 26 -4.58 8.91 -2.85
C ASP A 26 -4.85 8.37 -1.45
N LEU A 27 -3.87 7.65 -0.90
CA LEU A 27 -3.93 6.94 0.37
C LEU A 27 -3.16 7.66 1.47
N SER A 28 -2.95 8.98 1.34
CA SER A 28 -2.20 9.80 2.29
C SER A 28 -2.63 9.58 3.74
N GLY A 29 -1.67 9.19 4.58
CA GLY A 29 -1.88 8.99 6.02
C GLY A 29 -2.72 7.77 6.39
N CYS A 30 -3.07 6.89 5.44
CA CYS A 30 -3.75 5.64 5.74
C CYS A 30 -2.86 4.68 6.56
N PHE A 31 -3.49 3.89 7.42
CA PHE A 31 -2.80 2.96 8.32
C PHE A 31 -2.97 1.51 7.86
N PHE A 32 -1.90 0.91 7.34
CA PHE A 32 -1.82 -0.52 7.04
C PHE A 32 -0.89 -1.22 8.03
N VAL A 33 -1.45 -1.94 9.01
CA VAL A 33 -0.69 -2.69 10.02
C VAL A 33 -1.39 -3.99 10.31
N ASN A 34 -0.66 -5.11 10.27
CA ASN A 34 -1.20 -6.46 10.42
C ASN A 34 -2.30 -6.75 9.38
N THR A 35 -2.19 -6.19 8.18
CA THR A 35 -3.23 -6.24 7.14
C THR A 35 -2.88 -7.28 6.06
N ASN A 36 -3.88 -8.06 5.62
CA ASN A 36 -3.72 -8.95 4.47
C ASN A 36 -4.03 -8.19 3.17
N LEU A 37 -3.00 -7.93 2.37
CA LEU A 37 -3.06 -7.25 1.08
C LEU A 37 -2.73 -8.21 -0.08
N THR A 38 -2.87 -9.52 0.13
CA THR A 38 -2.52 -10.54 -0.87
C THR A 38 -3.27 -10.30 -2.17
N GLY A 39 -2.58 -10.08 -3.28
CA GLY A 39 -3.19 -9.85 -4.59
C GLY A 39 -3.89 -8.49 -4.75
N ALA A 40 -3.81 -7.59 -3.77
CA ALA A 40 -4.40 -6.26 -3.87
C ALA A 40 -3.73 -5.44 -4.98
N ASP A 41 -4.51 -4.57 -5.62
CA ASP A 41 -4.05 -3.74 -6.74
C ASP A 41 -3.90 -2.28 -6.30
N PHE A 42 -2.65 -1.82 -6.17
CA PHE A 42 -2.28 -0.44 -5.89
C PHE A 42 -1.71 0.26 -7.14
N SER A 43 -2.01 -0.23 -8.35
CA SER A 43 -1.56 0.43 -9.57
C SER A 43 -2.11 1.86 -9.64
N GLU A 44 -1.24 2.83 -9.90
CA GLU A 44 -1.55 4.26 -9.91
C GLU A 44 -2.09 4.83 -8.58
N ALA A 45 -2.03 4.08 -7.48
CA ALA A 45 -2.25 4.62 -6.15
C ALA A 45 -1.03 5.43 -5.69
N SER A 46 -1.26 6.45 -4.86
CA SER A 46 -0.21 7.30 -4.29
C SER A 46 -0.28 7.36 -2.77
N ASP A 47 0.84 7.72 -2.15
CA ASP A 47 0.92 8.10 -0.74
C ASP A 47 0.52 7.03 0.28
N TYR A 48 0.54 5.76 -0.13
CA TYR A 48 0.42 4.65 0.80
C TYR A 48 1.69 4.49 1.63
N ASN A 49 1.50 4.11 2.89
CA ASN A 49 2.58 3.70 3.79
C ASN A 49 2.32 2.25 4.20
N ILE A 50 3.04 1.31 3.58
CA ILE A 50 2.88 -0.12 3.79
C ILE A 50 4.23 -0.68 4.24
N ASP A 51 4.33 -0.97 5.53
CA ASP A 51 5.45 -1.71 6.10
C ASP A 51 5.36 -3.18 5.67
N ILE A 52 6.35 -3.67 4.92
CA ILE A 52 6.36 -5.02 4.36
C ILE A 52 6.57 -6.11 5.42
N TYR A 53 7.08 -5.76 6.60
CA TYR A 53 7.26 -6.70 7.72
C TYR A 53 5.98 -6.87 8.53
N ARG A 54 5.05 -5.91 8.44
CA ARG A 54 3.80 -5.90 9.21
C ARG A 54 2.57 -6.24 8.38
N ASN A 55 2.72 -6.45 7.07
CA ASN A 55 1.60 -6.71 6.17
C ASN A 55 1.91 -7.87 5.23
N ILE A 56 0.86 -8.55 4.74
CA ILE A 56 1.02 -9.61 3.74
C ILE A 56 0.76 -9.03 2.35
N ILE A 57 1.82 -8.79 1.57
CA ILE A 57 1.74 -8.16 0.24
C ILE A 57 1.96 -9.13 -0.93
N LYS A 58 1.85 -10.44 -0.69
CA LYS A 58 2.13 -11.47 -1.70
C LYS A 58 1.26 -11.25 -2.94
N LYS A 59 1.87 -11.17 -4.13
CA LYS A 59 1.20 -10.92 -5.42
C LYS A 59 0.44 -9.58 -5.51
N ALA A 60 0.59 -8.67 -4.55
CA ALA A 60 0.06 -7.33 -4.70
C ALA A 60 0.76 -6.60 -5.85
N LYS A 61 0.04 -5.69 -6.51
CA LYS A 61 0.55 -4.90 -7.64
C LYS A 61 0.79 -3.47 -7.18
N PHE A 62 1.91 -2.89 -7.63
CA PHE A 62 2.30 -1.52 -7.33
C PHE A 62 2.91 -0.86 -8.58
N SER A 63 2.70 0.44 -8.76
CA SER A 63 3.41 1.20 -9.78
C SER A 63 4.89 1.35 -9.39
N ARG A 64 5.80 1.14 -10.35
CA ARG A 64 7.25 1.01 -10.09
C ARG A 64 7.85 2.14 -9.25
N PHE A 65 7.48 3.38 -9.55
CA PHE A 65 8.03 4.55 -8.86
C PHE A 65 7.48 4.67 -7.44
N GLU A 66 6.18 4.47 -7.24
CA GLU A 66 5.59 4.55 -5.90
C GLU A 66 5.98 3.35 -5.03
N ALA A 67 6.23 2.19 -5.64
CA ALA A 67 6.69 0.97 -4.94
C ALA A 67 8.02 1.17 -4.20
N VAL A 68 8.78 2.22 -4.52
CA VAL A 68 9.98 2.62 -3.77
C VAL A 68 9.67 2.84 -2.29
N ARG A 69 8.47 3.34 -1.95
CA ARG A 69 8.03 3.55 -0.55
C ARG A 69 7.94 2.26 0.27
N LEU A 70 7.80 1.10 -0.38
CA LEU A 70 7.83 -0.19 0.32
C LEU A 70 9.22 -0.47 0.91
N LEU A 71 10.26 0.13 0.34
CA LEU A 71 11.64 -0.02 0.79
C LEU A 71 11.94 0.80 2.05
N ASP A 72 11.07 1.74 2.45
CA ASP A 72 11.24 2.56 3.66
C ASP A 72 11.41 1.69 4.91
N SER A 73 10.72 0.55 4.94
CA SER A 73 10.81 -0.43 6.03
C SER A 73 12.17 -1.13 6.14
N LEU A 74 13.00 -1.12 5.10
CA LEU A 74 14.27 -1.83 5.05
C LEU A 74 15.44 -1.08 5.69
N GLU A 75 15.26 0.21 6.03
CA GLU A 75 16.32 1.09 6.57
C GLU A 75 17.57 1.15 5.66
N ILE A 76 17.35 1.19 4.35
CA ILE A 76 18.40 1.27 3.34
C ILE A 76 18.49 2.67 2.73
N GLU A 77 19.68 3.02 2.23
CA GLU A 77 19.89 4.21 1.42
C GLU A 77 19.60 3.90 -0.06
N LEU A 78 18.75 4.71 -0.68
CA LEU A 78 18.49 4.66 -2.11
C LEU A 78 19.38 5.66 -2.83
N VAL A 79 19.92 5.25 -3.96
CA VAL A 79 20.73 6.07 -4.87
C VAL A 79 20.12 6.00 -6.27
N ASP A 80 20.35 7.05 -7.06
CA ASP A 80 19.83 7.21 -8.43
C ASP A 80 20.51 6.30 -9.47
#